data_AF-A0A356ZCK0-F1
#
_entry.id   AF-A0A356ZCK0-F1
#
_cell.length_a   1.000
_cell.length_b   1.000
_cell.length_c   1.000
_cell.angle_alpha   90.00
_cell.angle_beta   90.00
_cell.angle_gamma   90.00
#
_symmetry.space_group_name_H-M   'P 1'
#
loop_
_entity.id
_entity.type
_entity.pdbx_description
1 polymer ?
#
loop_
_entity_poly.entity_id
_entity_poly.type
_entity_poly.pdbx_seq_one_letter_code
_entity_poly.pdbx_strand_id
1 'polypeptide(L)'
;MTLTGFFWPMHYGPFLSYSAEFFTPEVYGACAGFVGFIGYIGAMLAPYVGGLLITTGTGGPVYTKFFMVIAICGVFCGILGAFIKDSRDTARQNASAA
;
A
#
# COMPACT_ATOMS: atom_id res chain seq x y z
N MET A 1 -1.28 -14.45 -10.38
CA MET A 1 -2.48 -14.15 -9.56
C MET A 1 -2.43 -14.78 -8.17
N THR A 2 -1.71 -15.89 -7.94
CA THR A 2 -1.56 -16.48 -6.58
C THR A 2 -0.78 -15.57 -5.63
N LEU A 3 0.30 -14.93 -6.10
CA LEU A 3 1.11 -14.00 -5.27
C LEU A 3 0.31 -12.76 -4.87
N THR A 4 -0.41 -12.12 -5.81
CA THR A 4 -1.23 -10.93 -5.53
C THR A 4 -2.34 -11.22 -4.52
N GLY A 5 -2.95 -12.40 -4.58
CA GLY A 5 -3.98 -12.83 -3.62
C GLY A 5 -3.42 -13.13 -2.23
N PHE A 6 -2.16 -13.52 -2.11
CA PHE A 6 -1.50 -13.76 -0.82
C PHE A 6 -1.00 -12.46 -0.18
N PHE A 7 -0.36 -11.58 -0.96
CA PHE A 7 0.22 -10.34 -0.44
C PHE A 7 -0.81 -9.26 -0.14
N TRP A 8 -1.98 -9.27 -0.80
CA TRP A 8 -3.04 -8.29 -0.54
C TRP A 8 -3.58 -8.33 0.91
N PRO A 9 -4.04 -9.47 1.45
CA PRO A 9 -4.46 -9.54 2.86
C PRO A 9 -3.27 -9.36 3.82
N MET A 10 -2.06 -9.77 3.43
CA MET A 10 -0.84 -9.58 4.24
C MET A 10 -0.46 -8.11 4.40
N HIS A 11 -0.72 -7.26 3.41
CA HIS A 11 -0.49 -5.82 3.49
C HIS A 11 -1.56 -5.11 4.35
N TYR A 12 -2.82 -5.52 4.21
CA TYR A 12 -3.95 -4.83 4.83
C TYR A 12 -3.98 -4.97 6.36
N GLY A 13 -3.59 -6.13 6.89
CA GLY A 13 -3.57 -6.40 8.34
C GLY A 13 -2.64 -5.45 9.13
N PRO A 14 -1.33 -5.41 8.81
CA PRO A 14 -0.36 -4.51 9.44
C PRO A 14 -0.73 -3.03 9.34
N PHE A 15 -1.35 -2.64 8.23
CA PHE A 15 -1.76 -1.27 7.98
C PHE A 15 -2.87 -0.81 8.96
N LEU A 16 -3.87 -1.66 9.19
CA LEU A 16 -4.91 -1.41 10.19
C LEU A 16 -4.33 -1.39 11.61
N SER A 17 -3.51 -2.37 11.98
CA SER A 17 -2.93 -2.43 13.32
C SER A 17 -2.00 -1.25 13.62
N TYR A 18 -1.20 -0.81 12.63
CA TYR A 18 -0.30 0.33 12.81
C TYR A 18 -1.07 1.63 13.04
N SER A 19 -2.13 1.88 12.26
CA SER A 19 -2.98 3.06 12.48
C SER A 19 -3.72 3.02 13.82
N ALA A 20 -4.06 1.82 14.32
CA ALA A 20 -4.74 1.66 15.61
C ALA A 20 -3.81 1.92 16.81
N GLU A 21 -2.50 1.74 16.65
CA GLU A 21 -1.51 2.00 17.71
C GLU A 21 -1.06 3.47 17.80
N PHE A 22 -1.12 4.21 16.69
CA PHE A 22 -0.67 5.62 16.64
C PHE A 22 -1.75 6.66 16.94
N PHE A 23 -3.03 6.33 16.69
CA PHE A 23 -4.13 7.28 16.86
C PHE A 23 -5.00 6.89 18.05
N THR A 24 -5.36 7.86 18.90
CA THR A 24 -6.35 7.61 19.97
C THR A 24 -7.69 7.22 19.33
N PRO A 25 -8.51 6.39 19.99
CA PRO A 25 -9.74 5.85 19.40
C PRO A 25 -10.73 6.93 18.92
N GLU A 26 -10.67 8.15 19.46
CA GLU A 26 -11.51 9.27 18.97
C GLU A 26 -11.12 9.75 17.57
N VAL A 27 -9.83 9.69 17.21
CA VAL A 27 -9.30 10.24 15.94
C VAL A 27 -9.05 9.13 14.92
N TYR A 28 -8.95 7.88 15.37
CA TYR A 28 -8.74 6.70 14.54
C TYR A 28 -9.75 6.60 13.39
N GLY A 29 -11.05 6.83 13.67
CA GLY A 29 -12.10 6.77 12.65
C GLY A 29 -11.92 7.82 11.55
N ALA A 30 -11.53 9.04 11.91
CA ALA A 30 -11.28 10.11 10.95
C ALA A 30 -10.02 9.85 10.11
N CYS A 31 -8.94 9.36 10.75
CA CYS A 31 -7.70 9.00 10.06
C CYS A 31 -7.88 7.81 9.11
N ALA A 32 -8.57 6.75 9.55
CA ALA A 32 -8.90 5.60 8.70
C ALA A 32 -9.78 6.02 7.50
N GLY A 33 -10.74 6.91 7.71
CA GLY A 33 -11.57 7.48 6.64
C GLY A 33 -10.76 8.29 5.63
N PHE A 34 -9.83 9.13 6.09
CA PHE A 34 -8.96 9.92 5.20
C PHE A 34 -8.02 9.05 4.36
N VAL A 35 -7.43 8.04 5.00
CA VAL A 35 -6.60 7.06 4.31
C VAL A 35 -7.39 6.26 3.29
N GLY A 36 -8.61 5.83 3.65
CA GLY A 36 -9.54 5.17 2.72
C GLY A 36 -9.88 6.07 1.54
N PHE A 37 -10.14 7.37 1.77
CA PHE A 37 -10.42 8.35 0.72
C PHE A 37 -9.28 8.48 -0.30
N ILE A 38 -8.03 8.58 0.18
CA ILE A 38 -6.85 8.58 -0.71
C ILE A 38 -6.77 7.27 -1.51
N GLY A 39 -7.03 6.13 -0.86
CA GLY A 39 -7.11 4.83 -1.52
C GLY A 39 -8.16 4.77 -2.63
N TYR A 40 -9.34 5.33 -2.40
CA TYR A 40 -10.41 5.40 -3.40
C TYR A 40 -10.07 6.32 -4.59
N ILE A 41 -9.38 7.43 -4.36
CA ILE A 41 -8.86 8.28 -5.46
C ILE A 41 -7.87 7.48 -6.32
N GLY A 42 -6.94 6.76 -5.68
CA GLY A 42 -6.01 5.88 -6.39
C GLY A 42 -6.73 4.78 -7.18
N ALA A 43 -7.76 4.17 -6.59
CA ALA A 43 -8.59 3.17 -7.25
C ALA A 43 -9.39 3.72 -8.43
N MET A 44 -9.81 5.00 -8.37
CA MET A 44 -10.48 5.66 -9.49
C MET A 44 -9.53 5.97 -10.65
N LEU A 45 -8.28 6.34 -10.36
CA LEU A 45 -7.27 6.63 -11.38
C LEU A 45 -6.66 5.36 -11.99
N ALA A 46 -6.64 4.25 -11.25
CA ALA A 46 -6.11 2.96 -11.70
C ALA A 46 -6.68 2.46 -13.05
N PRO A 47 -8.00 2.43 -13.29
CA PRO A 47 -8.55 2.02 -14.58
C PRO A 47 -8.25 3.01 -15.71
N TYR A 48 -8.11 4.31 -15.41
CA TYR A 48 -7.73 5.31 -16.42
C TYR A 48 -6.30 5.09 -16.92
N VAL A 49 -5.36 4.88 -15.99
CA VAL A 49 -3.97 4.54 -16.33
C VAL A 49 -3.89 3.17 -17.02
N GLY A 50 -4.70 2.21 -16.57
CA GLY A 50 -4.82 0.90 -17.22
C GLY A 50 -5.28 1.01 -18.68
N GLY A 51 -6.32 1.79 -18.95
CA GLY A 51 -6.83 2.01 -20.31
C GLY A 51 -5.80 2.64 -21.26
N LEU A 52 -4.93 3.52 -20.76
CA LEU A 52 -3.87 4.15 -21.56
C LEU A 52 -2.68 3.22 -21.84
N LEU A 53 -2.38 2.30 -20.91
CA LEU A 53 -1.20 1.43 -21.00
C LEU A 53 -1.47 0.08 -21.64
N ILE A 54 -2.72 -0.36 -21.70
CA ILE A 54 -3.13 -1.59 -22.38
C ILE A 54 -3.17 -1.31 -23.87
N THR A 55 -2.18 -1.82 -24.60
CA THR A 55 -2.10 -1.69 -26.06
C THR A 55 -2.68 -2.93 -26.74
N THR A 56 -3.50 -2.77 -27.76
CA THR A 56 -3.93 -3.87 -28.63
C THR A 56 -2.82 -4.19 -29.65
N GLY A 57 -2.19 -5.35 -29.51
CA GLY A 57 -1.21 -5.86 -30.48
C GLY A 57 -1.86 -6.77 -31.51
N THR A 58 -1.06 -7.23 -32.48
CA THR A 58 -1.45 -8.13 -33.59
C THR A 58 -1.97 -9.52 -33.16
N GLY A 59 -1.99 -9.83 -31.85
CA GLY A 59 -2.53 -11.07 -31.28
C GLY A 59 -3.44 -10.86 -30.06
N GLY A 60 -3.91 -9.64 -29.81
CA GLY A 60 -4.78 -9.31 -28.66
C GLY A 60 -4.20 -8.24 -27.71
N PRO A 61 -4.91 -7.95 -26.61
CA PRO A 61 -4.49 -6.93 -25.64
C PRO A 61 -3.23 -7.35 -24.87
N VAL A 62 -2.22 -6.48 -24.88
CA VAL A 62 -0.95 -6.67 -24.17
C VAL A 62 -1.00 -5.90 -22.84
N TYR A 63 -1.06 -6.64 -21.73
CA TYR A 63 -1.19 -6.08 -20.38
C TYR A 63 0.15 -5.86 -19.66
N THR A 64 1.28 -6.27 -20.26
CA THR A 64 2.60 -6.27 -19.62
C THR A 64 2.99 -4.90 -19.06
N LYS A 65 2.71 -3.82 -19.81
CA LYS A 65 3.04 -2.44 -19.39
C LYS A 65 2.24 -2.01 -18.16
N PHE A 66 0.96 -2.37 -18.09
CA PHE A 66 0.11 -2.07 -16.95
C PHE A 66 0.59 -2.77 -15.68
N PHE A 67 0.90 -4.07 -15.76
CA PHE A 67 1.43 -4.81 -14.60
C PHE A 67 2.81 -4.31 -14.16
N MET A 68 3.63 -3.82 -15.09
CA MET A 68 4.94 -3.22 -14.77
C MET A 68 4.79 -1.93 -13.95
N VAL A 69 3.81 -1.08 -14.27
CA VAL A 69 3.53 0.13 -13.49
C VAL A 69 3.05 -0.20 -12.08
N ILE A 70 2.17 -1.21 -11.94
CA ILE A 70 1.74 -1.67 -10.60
C ILE A 70 2.93 -2.20 -9.80
N ALA A 71 3.83 -2.96 -10.43
CA ALA A 71 5.02 -3.48 -9.76
C ALA A 71 5.98 -2.36 -9.30
N ILE A 72 6.23 -1.35 -10.14
CA ILE A 72 7.06 -0.19 -9.78
C ILE A 72 6.44 0.58 -8.61
N CYS A 73 5.12 0.79 -8.63
CA CYS A 73 4.41 1.44 -7.54
C CYS A 73 4.54 0.65 -6.23
N GLY A 74 4.40 -0.68 -6.29
CA GLY A 74 4.60 -1.56 -5.13
C GLY A 74 6.01 -1.50 -4.56
N VAL A 75 7.04 -1.50 -5.41
CA VAL A 75 8.44 -1.35 -4.97
C VAL A 75 8.66 0.03 -4.34
N PHE A 76 8.11 1.08 -4.93
CA PHE A 76 8.22 2.44 -4.39
C PHE A 76 7.57 2.57 -3.01
N CYS A 77 6.37 2.00 -2.83
CA CYS A 77 5.72 1.91 -1.51
C CYS A 77 6.55 1.09 -0.52
N GLY A 78 7.16 -0.02 -0.95
CA GLY A 78 8.06 -0.82 -0.11
C GLY A 78 9.29 -0.04 0.35
N ILE A 79 9.90 0.76 -0.54
CA ILE A 79 11.04 1.63 -0.20
C ILE A 79 10.60 2.69 0.81
N LEU A 80 9.47 3.38 0.58
CA LEU A 80 8.94 4.36 1.52
C LEU A 80 8.60 3.73 2.89
N GLY A 81 8.05 2.52 2.88
CA GLY A 81 7.78 1.74 4.09
C GLY A 81 9.05 1.40 4.86
N ALA A 82 10.17 1.12 4.18
CA ALA A 82 11.45 0.89 4.83
C ALA A 82 12.02 2.13 5.54
N PHE A 83 11.56 3.34 5.19
CA PHE A 83 11.91 4.58 5.87
C PHE A 83 11.00 4.90 7.07
N ILE A 84 9.88 4.19 7.25
CA ILE A 84 9.02 4.34 8.42
C ILE A 84 9.72 3.66 9.59
N LYS A 85 10.33 4.46 10.47
CA LYS A 85 10.97 3.98 11.69
C LYS A 85 9.90 3.56 12.69
N ASP A 86 9.96 2.30 13.12
CA ASP A 86 9.04 1.75 14.10
C ASP A 86 9.33 2.37 15.49
N SER A 87 8.33 3.05 16.07
CA SER A 87 8.47 3.67 17.40
C SER A 87 8.70 2.62 18.49
N ARG A 88 8.27 1.37 18.26
CA ARG A 88 8.48 0.25 19.20
C ARG A 88 9.93 -0.20 19.29
N ASP A 89 10.70 -0.18 18.21
CA ASP A 89 12.12 -0.53 18.26
C ASP A 89 12.91 0.47 19.09
N THR A 90 12.54 1.75 19.01
CA THR A 90 13.15 2.81 19.83
C THR A 90 12.82 2.62 21.31
N ALA A 91 11.58 2.24 21.65
CA ALA A 91 11.19 1.96 23.04
C ALA A 91 11.86 0.69 23.60
N ARG A 92 12.02 -0.36 22.78
CA ARG A 92 12.68 -1.62 23.18
C ARG A 92 14.19 -1.46 23.34
N GLN A 93 14.85 -0.68 22.48
CA GLN A 93 16.27 -0.33 22.64
C GLN A 93 16.54 0.46 23.92
N ASN A 94 15.66 1.39 24.27
CA ASN A 94 15.79 2.17 25.50
C ASN A 94 15.52 1.32 26.76
N ALA A 95 14.61 0.33 26.67
CA ALA A 95 14.33 -0.60 27.75
C ALA A 95 15.41 -1.68 27.97
N SER A 96 16.24 -1.99 26.97
CA SER A 96 17.39 -2.90 27.14
C SER A 96 18.70 -2.18 27.51
N ALA A 97 18.69 -0.84 27.48
CA ALA A 97 19.83 0.01 27.82
C ALA A 97 19.71 0.65 29.22
N ALA A 98 18.61 0.38 29.94
CA ALA A 98 18.37 0.73 31.34
C ALA A 98 18.45 -0.52 32.22
#